data_AF-A0A6L4ABQ1-F1
#
_entry.id   AF-A0A6L4ABQ1-F1
#
_cell.length_a   1.000
_cell.length_b   1.000
_cell.length_c   1.000
_cell.angle_alpha   90.00
_cell.angle_beta   90.00
_cell.angle_gamma   90.00
#
_symmetry.space_group_name_H-M   'P 1'
#
loop_
_entity.id
_entity.type
_entity.pdbx_description
1 polymer ?
#
loop_
_entity_poly.entity_id
_entity_poly.type
_entity_poly.pdbx_seq_one_letter_code
_entity_poly.pdbx_strand_id
1 'polypeptide(L)'
;SLTPQQAVFIRYKRALDTWLSEELIPAAVQNLLDLAETNGVPDVLVTDPFLTASAIAAEKMGTKLAVCGWPATTDLDEDHLFAVQRELAEDSRGRIQRLCEQFNVRGENFSQGPTPSIQSPHLHISYFNDYWHQGDPPFLPQTHFVGGKADVPLSPPPQWMEHLPDAPIALITLGSVFTGDLGFFAWAAQAAHRLGWVPVVVIGRNPIAPEEKAQLKAALPPGAFLLNWIDYDHLFPHLKVIVHHGGMGTTHAAILHGVPQVVVPHAADQRGQAKRVSQAKVGLHLTAHEVKNGQLLPAIRAVGNDERVRQQCQWLAQSFTALGGSAQAGNLLAGLVNETGIGL
;
A
#
# COMPACT_ATOMS: atom_id res chain seq x y z
N SER A 1 4.06 -12.50 -29.82
CA SER A 1 4.13 -12.31 -28.36
C SER A 1 4.99 -11.09 -28.08
N LEU A 2 4.64 -10.27 -27.08
CA LEU A 2 5.48 -9.15 -26.65
C LEU A 2 6.76 -9.67 -26.01
N THR A 3 7.90 -9.00 -26.24
CA THR A 3 9.11 -9.29 -25.46
C THR A 3 8.92 -8.86 -24.00
N PRO A 4 9.67 -9.43 -23.03
CA PRO A 4 9.60 -8.99 -21.64
C PRO A 4 9.81 -7.47 -21.46
N GLN A 5 10.71 -6.87 -22.24
CA GLN A 5 10.96 -5.43 -22.22
C GLN A 5 9.74 -4.63 -22.73
N GLN A 6 9.12 -5.06 -23.83
CA GLN A 6 7.90 -4.41 -24.36
C GLN A 6 6.74 -4.53 -23.38
N ALA A 7 6.58 -5.68 -22.71
CA ALA A 7 5.56 -5.88 -21.69
C ALA A 7 5.77 -4.96 -20.48
N VAL A 8 7.02 -4.75 -20.06
CA VAL A 8 7.38 -3.79 -19.00
C VAL A 8 7.07 -2.36 -19.44
N PHE A 9 7.50 -1.95 -20.63
CA PHE A 9 7.25 -0.60 -21.16
C PHE A 9 5.74 -0.28 -21.21
N ILE A 10 4.93 -1.17 -21.78
CA ILE A 10 3.47 -0.99 -21.86
C ILE A 10 2.84 -0.86 -20.47
N ARG A 11 3.32 -1.62 -19.48
CA ARG A 11 2.82 -1.54 -18.11
C ARG A 11 3.09 -0.17 -17.49
N TYR A 12 4.29 0.36 -17.66
CA TYR A 12 4.63 1.69 -17.15
C TYR A 12 3.86 2.78 -17.88
N LYS A 13 3.76 2.72 -19.21
CA LYS A 13 2.98 3.67 -19.99
C LYS A 13 1.53 3.75 -19.52
N ARG A 14 0.88 2.60 -19.27
CA ARG A 14 -0.49 2.55 -18.71
C ARG A 14 -0.59 3.20 -17.33
N ALA A 15 0.45 3.08 -16.50
CA ALA A 15 0.48 3.77 -15.22
C ALA A 15 0.56 5.29 -15.43
N LEU A 16 1.43 5.78 -16.33
CA LEU A 16 1.48 7.20 -16.68
C LEU A 16 0.16 7.70 -17.26
N ASP A 17 -0.51 6.91 -18.10
CA ASP A 17 -1.83 7.26 -18.66
C ASP A 17 -2.94 7.30 -17.58
N THR A 18 -2.70 6.70 -16.41
CA THR A 18 -3.60 6.78 -15.25
C THR A 18 -3.29 8.00 -14.39
N TRP A 19 -2.03 8.18 -14.00
CA TRP A 19 -1.60 9.17 -13.00
C TRP A 19 -1.24 10.54 -13.58
N LEU A 20 -0.89 10.58 -14.86
CA LEU A 20 -0.47 11.76 -15.63
C LEU A 20 -1.31 11.88 -16.92
N SER A 21 -2.61 11.58 -16.83
CA SER A 21 -3.55 11.77 -17.93
C SER A 21 -3.71 13.26 -18.25
N GLU A 22 -3.24 13.68 -19.42
CA GLU A 22 -3.40 15.06 -19.92
C GLU A 22 -4.85 15.41 -20.30
N GLU A 23 -5.75 14.43 -20.32
CA GLU A 23 -7.18 14.64 -20.53
C GLU A 23 -7.94 14.78 -19.20
N LEU A 24 -7.70 13.86 -18.26
CA LEU A 24 -8.48 13.79 -17.02
C LEU A 24 -7.99 14.79 -15.96
N ILE A 25 -6.67 15.04 -15.90
CA ILE A 25 -6.09 15.89 -14.87
C ILE A 25 -6.55 17.34 -14.98
N PRO A 26 -6.56 17.98 -16.18
CA PRO A 26 -7.03 19.37 -16.26
C PRO A 26 -8.47 19.56 -15.78
N ALA A 27 -9.36 18.62 -16.12
CA ALA A 27 -10.74 18.65 -15.62
C ALA A 27 -10.80 18.49 -14.10
N ALA A 28 -10.00 17.59 -13.52
CA ALA A 28 -9.92 17.41 -12.07
C ALA A 28 -9.34 18.65 -11.35
N VAL A 29 -8.32 19.30 -11.93
CA VAL A 29 -7.77 20.56 -11.40
C VAL A 29 -8.84 21.64 -11.40
N GLN A 30 -9.56 21.82 -12.51
CA GLN A 30 -10.62 22.83 -12.59
C GLN A 30 -11.72 22.58 -11.55
N ASN A 31 -12.15 21.34 -11.36
CA ASN A 31 -13.15 21.00 -10.34
C ASN A 31 -12.67 21.38 -8.91
N LEU A 32 -11.38 21.20 -8.60
CA LEU A 32 -10.83 21.60 -7.30
C LEU A 32 -10.81 23.12 -7.13
N LEU A 33 -10.49 23.87 -8.20
CA LEU A 33 -10.52 25.32 -8.20
C LEU A 33 -11.96 25.85 -8.03
N ASP A 34 -12.92 25.30 -8.76
CA ASP A 34 -14.35 25.67 -8.66
C ASP A 34 -14.90 25.42 -7.24
N LEU A 35 -14.47 24.32 -6.61
CA LEU A 35 -14.81 24.02 -5.22
C LEU A 35 -14.21 25.05 -4.25
N ALA A 36 -12.97 25.49 -4.48
CA ALA A 36 -12.33 26.53 -3.67
C ALA A 36 -12.97 27.90 -3.87
N GLU A 37 -13.41 28.25 -5.08
CA GLU A 37 -14.17 29.47 -5.34
C GLU A 37 -15.51 29.46 -4.61
N THR A 38 -16.17 28.30 -4.54
CA THR A 38 -17.49 28.16 -3.92
C THR A 38 -17.43 28.07 -2.39
N ASN A 39 -16.45 27.35 -1.84
CA ASN A 39 -16.39 27.01 -0.40
C ASN A 39 -15.30 27.79 0.37
N GLY A 40 -14.49 28.58 -0.34
CA GLY A 40 -13.27 29.19 0.19
C GLY A 40 -12.03 28.34 -0.08
N VAL A 41 -10.90 29.02 -0.25
CA VAL A 41 -9.59 28.37 -0.44
C VAL A 41 -9.18 27.67 0.86
N PRO A 42 -8.82 26.37 0.82
CA PRO A 42 -8.38 25.66 2.01
C PRO A 42 -7.00 26.13 2.48
N ASP A 43 -6.77 26.12 3.80
CA ASP A 43 -5.47 26.45 4.40
C ASP A 43 -4.39 25.41 4.05
N VAL A 44 -4.80 24.14 3.97
CA VAL A 44 -3.96 22.99 3.62
C VAL A 44 -4.75 22.04 2.72
N LEU A 45 -4.11 21.57 1.65
CA LEU A 45 -4.61 20.49 0.81
C LEU A 45 -3.89 19.19 1.15
N VAL A 46 -4.63 18.16 1.56
CA VAL A 46 -4.07 16.84 1.87
C VAL A 46 -4.31 15.90 0.70
N THR A 47 -3.29 15.20 0.25
CA THR A 47 -3.38 14.32 -0.92
C THR A 47 -2.62 13.01 -0.74
N ASP A 48 -3.02 11.97 -1.47
CA ASP A 48 -2.20 10.78 -1.66
C ASP A 48 -1.16 11.03 -2.77
N PRO A 49 -0.06 10.24 -2.84
CA PRO A 49 1.07 10.56 -3.71
C PRO A 49 0.78 10.41 -5.21
N PHE A 50 -0.42 9.99 -5.62
CA PHE A 50 -0.76 9.72 -7.01
C PHE A 50 -1.78 10.68 -7.64
N LEU A 51 -2.35 11.62 -6.88
CA LEU A 51 -3.35 12.56 -7.40
C LEU A 51 -2.71 13.86 -7.91
N THR A 52 -2.14 13.81 -9.12
CA THR A 52 -1.44 14.93 -9.76
C THR A 52 -2.25 16.23 -9.77
N ALA A 53 -3.58 16.13 -9.95
CA ALA A 53 -4.46 17.29 -9.94
C ALA A 53 -4.39 18.08 -8.61
N SER A 54 -4.24 17.39 -7.47
CA SER A 54 -4.11 18.01 -6.16
C SER A 54 -2.86 18.88 -6.06
N ALA A 55 -1.73 18.42 -6.60
CA ALA A 55 -0.45 19.13 -6.56
C ALA A 55 -0.49 20.43 -7.38
N ILE A 56 -1.10 20.38 -8.57
CA ILE A 56 -1.27 21.54 -9.46
C ILE A 56 -2.28 22.52 -8.86
N ALA A 57 -3.42 22.04 -8.36
CA ALA A 57 -4.44 22.88 -7.76
C ALA A 57 -3.92 23.60 -6.51
N ALA A 58 -3.17 22.90 -5.64
CA ALA A 58 -2.57 23.49 -4.45
C ALA A 58 -1.63 24.66 -4.81
N GLU A 59 -0.73 24.47 -5.79
CA GLU A 59 0.16 25.55 -6.24
C GLU A 59 -0.64 26.70 -6.87
N LYS A 60 -1.65 26.39 -7.69
CA LYS A 60 -2.49 27.40 -8.34
C LYS A 60 -3.24 28.29 -7.34
N MET A 61 -3.67 27.71 -6.22
CA MET A 61 -4.36 28.42 -5.14
C MET A 61 -3.42 29.11 -4.15
N GLY A 62 -2.11 28.78 -4.18
CA GLY A 62 -1.17 29.17 -3.12
C GLY A 62 -1.41 28.43 -1.80
N THR A 63 -2.06 27.27 -1.84
CA THR A 63 -2.35 26.44 -0.68
C THR A 63 -1.19 25.49 -0.39
N LYS A 64 -0.82 25.34 0.88
CA LYS A 64 0.20 24.37 1.30
C LYS A 64 -0.29 22.94 1.04
N LEU A 65 0.55 22.12 0.38
CA LEU A 65 0.26 20.71 0.14
C LEU A 65 0.81 19.83 1.27
N ALA A 66 0.05 18.85 1.74
CA ALA A 66 0.53 17.77 2.59
C ALA A 66 0.31 16.43 1.88
N VAL A 67 1.38 15.65 1.71
CA VAL A 67 1.32 14.34 1.05
C VAL A 67 1.25 13.25 2.11
N CYS A 68 0.24 12.38 2.04
CA CYS A 68 0.05 11.27 2.97
C CYS A 68 0.20 9.93 2.25
N GLY A 69 1.13 9.10 2.72
CA GLY A 69 1.31 7.74 2.24
C GLY A 69 2.76 7.35 2.08
N TRP A 70 3.61 8.23 1.55
CA TRP A 70 5.02 7.96 1.30
C TRP A 70 5.94 9.09 1.80
N PRO A 71 7.16 8.74 2.25
CA PRO A 71 8.16 9.73 2.63
C PRO A 71 8.63 10.53 1.41
N ALA A 72 9.03 11.78 1.63
CA ALA A 72 9.82 12.50 0.65
C ALA A 72 11.28 12.02 0.75
N THR A 73 11.89 11.66 -0.37
CA THR A 73 13.27 11.16 -0.44
C THR A 73 14.10 12.02 -1.38
N THR A 74 15.42 11.96 -1.24
CA THR A 74 16.31 12.47 -2.29
C THR A 74 16.06 11.74 -3.61
N ASP A 75 16.29 12.42 -4.72
CA ASP A 75 16.11 11.83 -6.05
C ASP A 75 17.00 10.59 -6.24
N LEU A 76 16.48 9.64 -7.03
CA LEU A 76 17.24 8.48 -7.46
C LEU A 76 18.31 8.91 -8.46
N ASP A 77 19.51 8.33 -8.31
CA ASP A 77 20.63 8.56 -9.21
C ASP A 77 20.28 8.11 -10.65
N GLU A 78 20.37 9.05 -11.59
CA GLU A 78 20.03 8.85 -13.01
C GLU A 78 20.96 7.82 -13.68
N ASP A 79 22.19 7.66 -13.19
CA ASP A 79 23.20 6.75 -13.75
C ASP A 79 22.84 5.26 -13.57
N HIS A 80 21.87 4.97 -12.71
CA HIS A 80 21.39 3.61 -12.43
C HIS A 80 20.10 3.22 -13.16
N LEU A 81 19.59 4.08 -14.05
CA LEU A 81 18.38 3.77 -14.83
C LEU A 81 18.66 2.93 -16.08
N PHE A 82 17.89 1.85 -16.22
CA PHE A 82 17.82 1.08 -17.45
C PHE A 82 17.30 1.95 -18.60
N ALA A 83 17.70 1.66 -19.84
CA ALA A 83 17.30 2.47 -21.01
C ALA A 83 15.78 2.66 -21.14
N VAL A 84 14.99 1.61 -20.84
CA VAL A 84 13.52 1.67 -20.85
C VAL A 84 12.96 2.66 -19.81
N GLN A 85 13.65 2.83 -18.68
CA GLN A 85 13.22 3.75 -17.62
C GLN A 85 13.55 5.20 -17.99
N ARG A 86 14.56 5.45 -18.83
CA ARG A 86 14.90 6.80 -19.31
C ARG A 86 13.85 7.37 -20.26
N GLU A 87 13.37 6.57 -21.21
CA GLU A 87 12.29 7.00 -22.12
C GLU A 87 11.00 7.32 -21.35
N LEU A 88 10.66 6.49 -20.35
CA LEU A 88 9.50 6.71 -19.48
C LEU A 88 9.66 7.93 -18.57
N ALA A 89 10.88 8.16 -18.08
CA ALA A 89 11.24 9.34 -17.30
C ALA A 89 11.04 10.64 -18.10
N GLU A 90 11.46 10.65 -19.36
CA GLU A 90 11.25 11.77 -20.28
C GLU A 90 9.76 12.03 -20.55
N ASP A 91 8.96 11.00 -20.82
CA ASP A 91 7.50 11.14 -21.00
C ASP A 91 6.83 11.69 -19.73
N SER A 92 7.17 11.14 -18.56
CA SER A 92 6.65 11.59 -17.27
C SER A 92 6.94 13.07 -17.00
N ARG A 93 8.19 13.51 -17.19
CA ARG A 93 8.58 14.93 -17.03
C ARG A 93 7.86 15.83 -18.02
N GLY A 94 7.79 15.42 -19.29
CA GLY A 94 7.11 16.18 -20.33
C GLY A 94 5.62 16.37 -20.04
N ARG A 95 4.93 15.34 -19.52
CA ARG A 95 3.52 15.44 -19.14
C ARG A 95 3.30 16.41 -17.98
N ILE A 96 4.11 16.31 -16.93
CA ILE A 96 4.03 17.22 -15.79
C ILE A 96 4.28 18.66 -16.24
N GLN A 97 5.29 18.89 -17.09
CA GLN A 97 5.58 20.22 -17.62
C GLN A 97 4.37 20.81 -18.37
N ARG A 98 3.80 20.08 -19.33
CA ARG A 98 2.63 20.55 -20.10
C ARG A 98 1.42 20.82 -19.21
N LEU A 99 1.18 19.94 -18.23
CA LEU A 99 0.12 20.14 -17.24
C LEU A 99 0.36 21.40 -16.40
N CYS A 100 1.59 21.64 -15.95
CA CYS A 100 1.93 22.85 -15.18
C CYS A 100 1.78 24.13 -16.02
N GLU A 101 2.26 24.11 -17.27
CA GLU A 101 2.12 25.21 -18.23
C GLU A 101 0.66 25.59 -18.46
N GLN A 102 -0.24 24.60 -18.60
CA GLN A 102 -1.66 24.84 -18.81
C GLN A 102 -2.31 25.64 -17.67
N PHE A 103 -1.86 25.46 -16.43
CA PHE A 103 -2.38 26.17 -15.26
C PHE A 103 -1.52 27.37 -14.83
N ASN A 104 -0.45 27.66 -15.57
CA ASN A 104 0.53 28.71 -15.25
C ASN A 104 1.11 28.54 -13.84
N VAL A 105 1.56 27.32 -13.53
CA VAL A 105 2.27 26.96 -12.30
C VAL A 105 3.67 26.44 -12.63
N ARG A 106 4.59 26.49 -11.66
CA ARG A 106 5.99 26.07 -11.79
C ARG A 106 6.20 24.58 -11.57
N GLY A 107 5.30 23.90 -10.86
CA GLY A 107 5.44 22.50 -10.50
C GLY A 107 6.28 22.30 -9.23
N GLU A 108 6.16 23.19 -8.25
CA GLU A 108 6.94 23.14 -7.00
C GLU A 108 6.59 21.95 -6.10
N ASN A 109 5.42 21.35 -6.32
CA ASN A 109 4.94 20.14 -5.66
C ASN A 109 5.37 18.83 -6.35
N PHE A 110 6.39 18.86 -7.21
CA PHE A 110 6.93 17.69 -7.89
C PHE A 110 8.44 17.55 -7.67
N SER A 111 8.89 16.30 -7.48
CA SER A 111 10.33 16.00 -7.47
C SER A 111 10.95 16.22 -8.86
N GLN A 112 12.23 16.60 -8.89
CA GLN A 112 12.93 17.00 -10.12
C GLN A 112 13.76 15.86 -10.73
N GLY A 113 13.83 14.71 -10.06
CA GLY A 113 14.51 13.52 -10.53
C GLY A 113 13.91 12.90 -11.80
N PRO A 114 14.50 11.78 -12.24
CA PRO A 114 14.11 11.14 -13.50
C PRO A 114 12.68 10.59 -13.47
N THR A 115 12.21 10.13 -12.32
CA THR A 115 10.83 9.69 -12.14
C THR A 115 10.11 10.67 -11.22
N PRO A 116 9.66 11.82 -11.75
CA PRO A 116 9.02 12.85 -10.94
C PRO A 116 7.74 12.30 -10.32
N SER A 117 7.52 12.64 -9.06
CA SER A 117 6.34 12.27 -8.28
C SER A 117 5.90 13.46 -7.44
N ILE A 118 4.68 13.40 -6.90
CA ILE A 118 4.21 14.46 -6.00
C ILE A 118 5.11 14.48 -4.78
N GLN A 119 5.78 15.62 -4.59
CA GLN A 119 6.67 15.88 -3.48
C GLN A 119 6.41 17.29 -2.97
N SER A 120 5.65 17.38 -1.89
CA SER A 120 5.40 18.65 -1.22
C SER A 120 6.70 19.20 -0.62
N PRO A 121 6.95 20.50 -0.75
CA PRO A 121 8.03 21.17 -0.02
C PRO A 121 7.70 21.35 1.48
N HIS A 122 6.45 21.11 1.88
CA HIS A 122 5.95 21.45 3.20
C HIS A 122 5.84 20.27 4.16
N LEU A 123 5.16 19.19 3.74
CA LEU A 123 4.84 18.09 4.66
C LEU A 123 4.59 16.78 3.92
N HIS A 124 5.27 15.73 4.38
CA HIS A 124 5.03 14.34 4.03
C HIS A 124 4.74 13.53 5.28
N ILE A 125 3.62 12.80 5.30
CA ILE A 125 3.22 11.91 6.40
C ILE A 125 3.25 10.47 5.90
N SER A 126 4.14 9.66 6.47
CA SER A 126 4.18 8.22 6.22
C SER A 126 3.48 7.46 7.35
N TYR A 127 2.60 6.53 6.95
CA TYR A 127 1.91 5.62 7.88
C TYR A 127 2.82 4.53 8.47
N PHE A 128 4.08 4.46 8.03
CA PHE A 128 5.08 3.52 8.51
C PHE A 128 6.10 4.22 9.40
N ASN A 129 7.16 3.53 9.82
CA ASN A 129 8.31 4.12 10.49
C ASN A 129 9.56 4.13 9.59
N ASP A 130 10.62 4.79 10.03
CA ASP A 130 11.91 4.84 9.37
C ASP A 130 12.53 3.44 9.16
N TYR A 131 12.41 2.54 10.14
CA TYR A 131 12.89 1.15 10.04
C TYR A 131 12.25 0.39 8.87
N TRP A 132 10.98 0.63 8.59
CA TRP A 132 10.29 0.06 7.42
C TRP A 132 10.92 0.52 6.10
N HIS A 133 11.44 1.75 6.09
CA HIS A 133 12.06 2.39 4.94
C HIS A 133 13.60 2.31 4.97
N GLN A 134 14.20 1.42 5.77
CA GLN A 134 15.65 1.27 5.94
C GLN A 134 16.46 1.01 4.65
N GLY A 135 15.79 0.63 3.56
CA GLY A 135 16.42 0.39 2.26
C GLY A 135 16.15 1.49 1.22
N ASP A 136 15.49 2.58 1.60
CA ASP A 136 15.15 3.70 0.74
C ASP A 136 16.24 4.79 0.80
N PRO A 137 16.29 5.74 -0.16
CA PRO A 137 17.20 6.87 -0.09
C PRO A 137 16.95 7.75 1.15
N PRO A 138 17.91 8.62 1.52
CA PRO A 138 17.73 9.57 2.62
C PRO A 138 16.42 10.36 2.51
N PHE A 139 15.70 10.47 3.63
CA PHE A 139 14.46 11.23 3.71
C PHE A 139 14.74 12.73 3.75
N LEU A 140 13.87 13.51 3.13
CA LEU A 140 13.92 14.97 3.23
C LEU A 140 13.29 15.46 4.55
N PRO A 141 13.70 16.63 5.08
CA PRO A 141 13.32 17.10 6.42
C PRO A 141 11.81 17.23 6.67
N GLN A 142 11.01 17.43 5.63
CA GLN A 142 9.55 17.51 5.71
C GLN A 142 8.85 16.15 5.89
N THR A 143 9.61 15.06 6.00
CA THR A 143 9.07 13.71 6.19
C THR A 143 8.85 13.41 7.67
N HIS A 144 7.62 13.04 8.01
CA HIS A 144 7.24 12.62 9.35
C HIS A 144 6.60 11.23 9.32
N PHE A 145 7.09 10.35 10.19
CA PHE A 145 6.55 9.01 10.37
C PHE A 145 5.55 9.01 11.52
N VAL A 146 4.33 8.52 11.27
CA VAL A 146 3.27 8.48 12.29
C VAL A 146 2.89 7.06 12.70
N GLY A 147 3.35 6.03 11.96
CA GLY A 147 3.05 4.64 12.30
C GLY A 147 1.54 4.38 12.41
N GLY A 148 1.13 3.82 13.55
CA GLY A 148 -0.26 3.51 13.85
C GLY A 148 -0.37 2.47 14.97
N LYS A 149 -1.60 2.16 15.36
CA LYS A 149 -1.90 1.08 16.30
C LYS A 149 -3.12 0.30 15.81
N ALA A 150 -3.20 -0.98 16.16
CA ALA A 150 -4.41 -1.76 15.96
C ALA A 150 -5.57 -1.13 16.74
N ASP A 151 -6.73 -1.04 16.11
CA ASP A 151 -7.94 -0.58 16.77
C ASP A 151 -8.53 -1.71 17.62
N VAL A 152 -9.20 -1.33 18.71
CA VAL A 152 -9.96 -2.28 19.52
C VAL A 152 -11.38 -2.27 18.99
N PRO A 153 -11.92 -3.42 18.52
CA PRO A 153 -13.25 -3.45 17.96
C PRO A 153 -14.28 -3.08 19.02
N LEU A 154 -15.13 -2.10 18.69
CA LEU A 154 -16.23 -1.65 19.57
C LEU A 154 -17.51 -2.49 19.40
N SER A 155 -17.59 -3.24 18.31
CA SER A 155 -18.71 -4.14 17.98
C SER A 155 -18.46 -5.55 18.54
N PRO A 156 -19.51 -6.37 18.77
CA PRO A 156 -19.33 -7.78 19.10
C PRO A 156 -18.70 -8.54 17.91
N PRO A 157 -17.94 -9.63 18.17
CA PRO A 157 -17.38 -10.45 17.11
C PRO A 157 -18.44 -10.98 16.14
N PRO A 158 -18.14 -11.07 14.83
CA PRO A 158 -19.04 -11.67 13.86
C PRO A 158 -19.38 -13.13 14.21
N GLN A 159 -20.66 -13.50 14.07
CA GLN A 159 -21.18 -14.82 14.46
C GLN A 159 -20.42 -16.02 13.85
N TRP A 160 -19.86 -15.89 12.64
CA TRP A 160 -19.11 -16.98 12.01
C TRP A 160 -17.85 -17.36 12.82
N MET A 161 -17.30 -16.42 13.60
CA MET A 161 -16.13 -16.67 14.45
C MET A 161 -16.44 -17.61 15.62
N GLU A 162 -17.70 -17.72 16.05
CA GLU A 162 -18.12 -18.69 17.08
C GLU A 162 -17.89 -20.15 16.65
N HIS A 163 -17.73 -20.37 15.34
CA HIS A 163 -17.51 -21.69 14.74
C HIS A 163 -16.03 -21.98 14.48
N LEU A 164 -15.12 -21.05 14.82
CA LEU A 164 -13.68 -21.27 14.69
C LEU A 164 -13.24 -22.34 15.70
N PRO A 165 -12.52 -23.38 15.25
CA PRO A 165 -11.97 -24.37 16.17
C PRO A 165 -10.78 -23.78 16.94
N ASP A 166 -10.44 -24.40 18.07
CA ASP A 166 -9.24 -24.06 18.85
C ASP A 166 -7.97 -24.58 18.15
N ALA A 167 -7.58 -23.87 17.09
CA ALA A 167 -6.40 -24.15 16.29
C ALA A 167 -5.87 -22.85 15.69
N PRO A 168 -4.56 -22.78 15.35
CA PRO A 168 -4.00 -21.56 14.78
C PRO A 168 -4.67 -21.18 13.46
N ILE A 169 -4.91 -19.89 13.25
CA ILE A 169 -5.60 -19.38 12.06
C ILE A 169 -4.58 -18.84 11.06
N ALA A 170 -4.73 -19.23 9.79
CA ALA A 170 -4.05 -18.62 8.67
C ALA A 170 -5.06 -17.83 7.83
N LEU A 171 -4.86 -16.53 7.67
CA LEU A 171 -5.66 -15.70 6.76
C LEU A 171 -5.06 -15.75 5.36
N ILE A 172 -5.87 -16.00 4.34
CA ILE A 172 -5.48 -15.98 2.94
C ILE A 172 -6.31 -14.92 2.21
N THR A 173 -5.67 -13.88 1.67
CA THR A 173 -6.39 -12.80 0.97
C THR A 173 -5.56 -12.11 -0.12
N LEU A 174 -6.19 -11.81 -1.25
CA LEU A 174 -5.62 -10.95 -2.30
C LEU A 174 -6.13 -9.49 -2.19
N GLY A 175 -6.73 -9.13 -1.05
CA GLY A 175 -7.26 -7.79 -0.81
C GLY A 175 -8.69 -7.62 -1.35
N SER A 176 -9.08 -6.38 -1.60
CA SER A 176 -10.45 -6.02 -1.97
C SER A 176 -10.75 -6.15 -3.47
N VAL A 177 -9.73 -5.97 -4.32
CA VAL A 177 -9.88 -5.82 -5.79
C VAL A 177 -9.37 -7.02 -6.58
N PHE A 178 -8.30 -7.68 -6.13
CA PHE A 178 -7.76 -8.84 -6.83
C PHE A 178 -8.46 -10.12 -6.36
N THR A 179 -9.25 -10.74 -7.24
CA THR A 179 -10.05 -11.93 -6.90
C THR A 179 -9.84 -13.10 -7.86
N GLY A 180 -9.13 -12.87 -8.97
CA GLY A 180 -9.07 -13.81 -10.10
C GLY A 180 -8.05 -14.96 -9.99
N ASP A 181 -7.24 -15.04 -8.94
CA ASP A 181 -6.28 -16.13 -8.77
C ASP A 181 -6.82 -17.19 -7.79
N LEU A 182 -7.81 -17.96 -8.26
CA LEU A 182 -8.44 -19.05 -7.49
C LEU A 182 -7.42 -20.13 -7.08
N GLY A 183 -6.40 -20.35 -7.92
CA GLY A 183 -5.30 -21.26 -7.66
C GLY A 183 -4.51 -20.85 -6.41
N PHE A 184 -4.14 -19.58 -6.30
CA PHE A 184 -3.48 -19.04 -5.11
C PHE A 184 -4.28 -19.32 -3.83
N PHE A 185 -5.58 -18.99 -3.82
CA PHE A 185 -6.42 -19.20 -2.64
C PHE A 185 -6.46 -20.67 -2.22
N ALA A 186 -6.70 -21.57 -3.18
CA ALA A 186 -6.75 -23.00 -2.93
C ALA A 186 -5.40 -23.55 -2.42
N TRP A 187 -4.28 -23.21 -3.09
CA TRP A 187 -2.96 -23.73 -2.71
C TRP A 187 -2.51 -23.24 -1.33
N ALA A 188 -2.76 -21.97 -1.00
CA ALA A 188 -2.42 -21.41 0.31
C ALA A 188 -3.29 -22.01 1.42
N ALA A 189 -4.59 -22.18 1.18
CA ALA A 189 -5.48 -22.83 2.14
C ALA A 189 -5.09 -24.30 2.39
N GLN A 190 -4.79 -25.05 1.33
CA GLN A 190 -4.30 -26.43 1.42
C GLN A 190 -2.96 -26.51 2.18
N ALA A 191 -2.06 -25.54 1.96
CA ALA A 191 -0.79 -25.47 2.68
C ALA A 191 -0.98 -25.22 4.18
N ALA A 192 -1.85 -24.29 4.57
CA ALA A 192 -2.19 -24.02 5.97
C ALA A 192 -2.86 -25.24 6.64
N HIS A 193 -3.83 -25.86 5.96
CA HIS A 193 -4.53 -27.04 6.47
C HIS A 193 -3.58 -28.22 6.73
N ARG A 194 -2.58 -28.46 5.85
CA ARG A 194 -1.56 -29.50 6.07
C ARG A 194 -0.65 -29.25 7.28
N LEU A 195 -0.66 -28.04 7.84
CA LEU A 195 0.04 -27.70 9.08
C LEU A 195 -0.87 -27.81 10.33
N GLY A 196 -2.12 -28.24 10.14
CA GLY A 196 -3.15 -28.29 11.19
C GLY A 196 -3.72 -26.91 11.54
N TRP A 197 -3.60 -25.93 10.64
CA TRP A 197 -4.10 -24.56 10.86
C TRP A 197 -5.40 -24.34 10.11
N VAL A 198 -6.27 -23.48 10.64
CA VAL A 198 -7.58 -23.14 10.08
C VAL A 198 -7.38 -22.13 8.95
N PRO A 199 -7.71 -22.48 7.69
CA PRO A 199 -7.67 -21.52 6.60
C PRO A 199 -8.91 -20.62 6.63
N VAL A 200 -8.70 -19.31 6.78
CA VAL A 200 -9.75 -18.31 6.53
C VAL A 200 -9.43 -17.62 5.22
N VAL A 201 -10.23 -17.89 4.19
CA VAL A 201 -10.05 -17.41 2.82
C VAL A 201 -10.98 -16.23 2.58
N VAL A 202 -10.41 -15.07 2.24
CA VAL A 202 -11.16 -13.83 2.03
C VAL A 202 -10.94 -13.33 0.61
N ILE A 203 -12.01 -13.37 -0.20
CA ILE A 203 -11.97 -13.10 -1.65
C ILE A 203 -12.35 -11.66 -2.03
N GLY A 204 -12.57 -10.77 -1.07
CA GLY A 204 -12.87 -9.36 -1.34
C GLY A 204 -14.28 -9.10 -1.88
N ARG A 205 -14.48 -7.87 -2.38
CA ARG A 205 -15.79 -7.37 -2.83
C ARG A 205 -16.01 -7.51 -4.34
N ASN A 206 -14.94 -7.73 -5.10
CA ASN A 206 -15.06 -7.92 -6.54
C ASN A 206 -15.77 -9.25 -6.82
N PRO A 207 -16.92 -9.23 -7.53
CA PRO A 207 -17.69 -10.44 -7.75
C PRO A 207 -16.89 -11.43 -8.59
N ILE A 208 -16.81 -12.67 -8.11
CA ILE A 208 -16.39 -13.83 -8.91
C ILE A 208 -17.65 -14.52 -9.43
N ALA A 209 -17.56 -15.15 -10.60
CA ALA A 209 -18.71 -15.84 -11.17
C ALA A 209 -19.20 -16.96 -10.21
N PRO A 210 -20.51 -17.25 -10.14
CA PRO A 210 -21.03 -18.30 -9.27
C PRO A 210 -20.33 -19.66 -9.48
N GLU A 211 -20.00 -19.99 -10.73
CA GLU A 211 -19.29 -21.21 -11.10
C GLU A 211 -17.86 -21.22 -10.56
N GLU A 212 -17.14 -20.10 -10.70
CA GLU A 212 -15.80 -19.92 -10.15
C GLU A 212 -15.78 -20.01 -8.62
N LYS A 213 -16.80 -19.43 -7.96
CA LYS A 213 -16.96 -19.54 -6.51
C LYS A 213 -17.21 -20.97 -6.08
N ALA A 214 -18.04 -21.71 -6.82
CA ALA A 214 -18.30 -23.12 -6.56
C ALA A 214 -17.03 -23.97 -6.76
N GLN A 215 -16.27 -23.70 -7.81
CA GLN A 215 -14.97 -24.35 -8.08
C GLN A 215 -13.97 -24.09 -6.95
N LEU A 216 -13.83 -22.83 -6.52
CA LEU A 216 -12.96 -22.50 -5.39
C LEU A 216 -13.41 -23.23 -4.13
N LYS A 217 -14.70 -23.19 -3.79
CA LYS A 217 -15.25 -23.89 -2.62
C LYS A 217 -14.94 -25.39 -2.65
N ALA A 218 -15.03 -26.04 -3.81
CA ALA A 218 -14.71 -27.45 -3.99
C ALA A 218 -13.21 -27.76 -3.86
N ALA A 219 -12.33 -26.78 -4.15
CA ALA A 219 -10.88 -26.93 -4.05
C ALA A 219 -10.32 -26.66 -2.63
N LEU A 220 -11.09 -26.02 -1.76
CA LEU A 220 -10.70 -25.73 -0.38
C LEU A 220 -10.69 -27.00 0.49
N PRO A 221 -9.76 -27.11 1.45
CA PRO A 221 -9.73 -28.24 2.36
C PRO A 221 -10.92 -28.22 3.35
N PRO A 222 -11.28 -29.36 3.96
CA PRO A 222 -12.28 -29.41 5.02
C PRO A 222 -11.96 -28.45 6.16
N GLY A 223 -12.99 -27.76 6.67
CA GLY A 223 -12.85 -26.78 7.76
C GLY A 223 -12.32 -25.41 7.34
N ALA A 224 -12.08 -25.16 6.05
CA ALA A 224 -11.77 -23.82 5.55
C ALA A 224 -13.01 -22.91 5.56
N PHE A 225 -12.83 -21.66 5.98
CA PHE A 225 -13.83 -20.61 5.88
C PHE A 225 -13.64 -19.85 4.58
N LEU A 226 -14.71 -19.64 3.81
CA LEU A 226 -14.70 -18.83 2.60
C LEU A 226 -15.63 -17.62 2.78
N LEU A 227 -15.05 -16.44 2.86
CA LEU A 227 -15.73 -15.18 3.16
C LEU A 227 -15.44 -14.14 2.08
N ASN A 228 -16.36 -13.20 1.88
CA ASN A 228 -16.11 -12.06 0.99
C ASN A 228 -15.37 -10.94 1.72
N TRP A 229 -15.67 -10.76 3.01
CA TRP A 229 -15.12 -9.68 3.83
C TRP A 229 -14.99 -10.13 5.27
N ILE A 230 -14.02 -9.54 5.98
CA ILE A 230 -13.79 -9.71 7.40
C ILE A 230 -13.48 -8.35 8.01
N ASP A 231 -13.80 -8.21 9.28
CA ASP A 231 -13.29 -7.12 10.09
C ASP A 231 -11.89 -7.52 10.59
N TYR A 232 -10.90 -6.69 10.28
CA TYR A 232 -9.51 -6.97 10.65
C TYR A 232 -9.32 -6.86 12.15
N ASP A 233 -9.97 -5.91 12.81
CA ASP A 233 -9.81 -5.68 14.25
C ASP A 233 -10.33 -6.86 15.07
N HIS A 234 -11.31 -7.59 14.53
CA HIS A 234 -11.81 -8.83 15.12
C HIS A 234 -10.90 -10.03 14.82
N LEU A 235 -10.50 -10.25 13.56
CA LEU A 235 -9.81 -11.50 13.20
C LEU A 235 -8.29 -11.46 13.47
N PHE A 236 -7.63 -10.33 13.23
CA PHE A 236 -6.16 -10.23 13.27
C PHE A 236 -5.55 -10.64 14.61
N PRO A 237 -6.14 -10.31 15.78
CA PRO A 237 -5.64 -10.76 17.07
C PRO A 237 -5.52 -12.29 17.21
N HIS A 238 -6.25 -13.07 16.41
CA HIS A 238 -6.24 -14.53 16.44
C HIS A 238 -5.33 -15.18 15.38
N LEU A 239 -4.71 -14.38 14.51
CA LEU A 239 -3.94 -14.91 13.39
C LEU A 239 -2.56 -15.40 13.84
N LYS A 240 -2.21 -16.59 13.33
CA LYS A 240 -0.82 -17.08 13.38
C LYS A 240 0.01 -16.53 12.24
N VAL A 241 -0.59 -16.37 11.07
CA VAL A 241 0.06 -15.88 9.85
C VAL A 241 -0.98 -15.33 8.89
N ILE A 242 -0.57 -14.39 8.04
CA ILE A 242 -1.33 -13.94 6.88
C ILE A 242 -0.57 -14.23 5.58
N VAL A 243 -1.26 -14.80 4.58
CA VAL A 243 -0.78 -15.02 3.23
C VAL A 243 -1.51 -14.07 2.30
N HIS A 244 -0.80 -13.09 1.72
CA HIS A 244 -1.46 -12.03 0.96
C HIS A 244 -0.65 -11.46 -0.19
N HIS A 245 -1.32 -10.68 -1.03
CA HIS A 245 -0.74 -10.06 -2.24
C HIS A 245 0.27 -8.93 -1.98
N GLY A 246 0.39 -8.41 -0.76
CA GLY A 246 1.29 -7.28 -0.46
C GLY A 246 0.69 -5.88 -0.67
N GLY A 247 -0.64 -5.73 -0.72
CA GLY A 247 -1.27 -4.42 -0.69
C GLY A 247 -0.91 -3.63 0.58
N MET A 248 -0.72 -2.32 0.46
CA MET A 248 -0.23 -1.45 1.53
C MET A 248 -1.08 -1.55 2.80
N GLY A 249 -2.41 -1.43 2.69
CA GLY A 249 -3.31 -1.49 3.85
C GLY A 249 -3.30 -2.85 4.56
N THR A 250 -3.29 -3.97 3.82
CA THR A 250 -3.19 -5.31 4.42
C THR A 250 -1.83 -5.53 5.09
N THR A 251 -0.75 -5.07 4.47
CA THR A 251 0.61 -5.14 5.03
C THR A 251 0.69 -4.32 6.33
N HIS A 252 0.16 -3.10 6.31
CA HIS A 252 0.11 -2.20 7.45
C HIS A 252 -0.71 -2.80 8.60
N ALA A 253 -1.93 -3.29 8.33
CA ALA A 253 -2.74 -3.95 9.34
C ALA A 253 -2.05 -5.17 9.97
N ALA A 254 -1.30 -5.95 9.18
CA ALA A 254 -0.54 -7.08 9.70
C ALA A 254 0.61 -6.64 10.61
N ILE A 255 1.30 -5.54 10.27
CA ILE A 255 2.32 -4.93 11.13
C ILE A 255 1.70 -4.44 12.44
N LEU A 256 0.59 -3.70 12.38
CA LEU A 256 -0.07 -3.14 13.56
C LEU A 256 -0.51 -4.20 14.57
N HIS A 257 -0.91 -5.37 14.08
CA HIS A 257 -1.30 -6.52 14.91
C HIS A 257 -0.13 -7.47 15.24
N GLY A 258 1.09 -7.17 14.79
CA GLY A 258 2.25 -8.04 15.02
C GLY A 258 2.10 -9.42 14.40
N VAL A 259 1.44 -9.54 13.24
CA VAL A 259 1.17 -10.80 12.55
C VAL A 259 2.27 -11.10 11.52
N PRO A 260 2.88 -12.30 11.54
CA PRO A 260 3.83 -12.75 10.52
C PRO A 260 3.20 -12.82 9.11
N GLN A 261 3.98 -12.44 8.09
CA GLN A 261 3.47 -12.27 6.71
C GLN A 261 4.16 -13.19 5.69
N VAL A 262 3.37 -13.81 4.80
CA VAL A 262 3.84 -14.44 3.56
C VAL A 262 3.25 -13.67 2.39
N VAL A 263 4.10 -12.96 1.66
CA VAL A 263 3.65 -12.05 0.59
C VAL A 263 3.83 -12.69 -0.79
N VAL A 264 2.81 -12.66 -1.64
CA VAL A 264 2.86 -13.16 -3.03
C VAL A 264 2.40 -12.06 -3.97
N PRO A 265 3.30 -11.22 -4.50
CA PRO A 265 2.92 -10.05 -5.31
C PRO A 265 2.31 -10.38 -6.67
N HIS A 266 1.21 -9.71 -7.01
CA HIS A 266 0.56 -9.74 -8.33
C HIS A 266 0.76 -8.43 -9.12
N ALA A 267 0.96 -7.31 -8.42
CA ALA A 267 1.20 -5.98 -8.99
C ALA A 267 2.61 -5.43 -8.67
N ALA A 268 2.93 -4.22 -9.14
CA ALA A 268 4.29 -3.67 -9.12
C ALA A 268 4.61 -3.01 -7.79
N ASP A 269 3.70 -2.16 -7.31
CA ASP A 269 3.67 -1.55 -5.97
C ASP A 269 3.76 -2.61 -4.85
N GLN A 270 3.07 -3.74 -5.03
CA GLN A 270 3.07 -4.87 -4.10
C GLN A 270 4.48 -5.49 -3.90
N ARG A 271 5.36 -5.43 -4.90
CA ARG A 271 6.73 -5.95 -4.78
C ARG A 271 7.57 -5.11 -3.82
N GLY A 272 7.34 -3.80 -3.77
CA GLY A 272 7.99 -2.92 -2.80
C GLY A 272 7.65 -3.32 -1.37
N GLN A 273 6.36 -3.53 -1.10
CA GLN A 273 5.90 -4.00 0.22
C GLN A 273 6.45 -5.39 0.55
N ALA A 274 6.44 -6.31 -0.41
CA ALA A 274 6.96 -7.66 -0.24
C ALA A 274 8.46 -7.69 0.12
N LYS A 275 9.26 -6.84 -0.53
CA LYS A 275 10.68 -6.66 -0.20
C LYS A 275 10.85 -6.10 1.21
N ARG A 276 10.06 -5.09 1.59
CA ARG A 276 10.12 -4.49 2.94
C ARG A 276 9.72 -5.47 4.04
N VAL A 277 8.72 -6.33 3.81
CA VAL A 277 8.38 -7.43 4.74
C VAL A 277 9.60 -8.32 5.03
N SER A 278 10.32 -8.72 3.99
CA SER A 278 11.54 -9.53 4.14
C SER A 278 12.68 -8.76 4.83
N GLN A 279 12.91 -7.51 4.44
CA GLN A 279 13.97 -6.67 5.02
C GLN A 279 13.73 -6.37 6.51
N ALA A 280 12.48 -6.10 6.88
CA ALA A 280 12.06 -5.87 8.26
C ALA A 280 11.98 -7.17 9.09
N LYS A 281 12.21 -8.34 8.47
CA LYS A 281 12.21 -9.67 9.09
C LYS A 281 10.89 -10.04 9.78
N VAL A 282 9.77 -9.47 9.30
CA VAL A 282 8.41 -9.77 9.77
C VAL A 282 7.70 -10.80 8.90
N GLY A 283 8.44 -11.43 7.99
CA GLY A 283 7.92 -12.37 7.03
C GLY A 283 8.86 -12.61 5.86
N LEU A 284 8.32 -13.20 4.80
CA LEU A 284 9.00 -13.40 3.52
C LEU A 284 8.07 -13.10 2.36
N HIS A 285 8.62 -13.06 1.15
CA HIS A 285 7.83 -13.06 -0.06
C HIS A 285 8.19 -14.22 -0.99
N LEU A 286 7.22 -14.62 -1.82
CA LEU A 286 7.37 -15.63 -2.86
C LEU A 286 7.01 -15.03 -4.22
N THR A 287 7.75 -15.43 -5.24
CA THR A 287 7.42 -15.22 -6.64
C THR A 287 6.35 -16.20 -7.10
N ALA A 288 5.66 -15.88 -8.20
CA ALA A 288 4.70 -16.80 -8.82
C ALA A 288 5.34 -18.14 -9.24
N HIS A 289 6.63 -18.14 -9.57
CA HIS A 289 7.36 -19.37 -9.91
C HIS A 289 7.56 -20.25 -8.68
N GLU A 290 7.98 -19.68 -7.55
CA GLU A 290 8.14 -20.40 -6.29
C GLU A 290 6.82 -20.97 -5.77
N VAL A 291 5.72 -20.20 -5.88
CA VAL A 291 4.38 -20.70 -5.54
C VAL A 291 4.02 -21.94 -6.36
N LYS A 292 4.23 -21.90 -7.69
CA LYS A 292 3.99 -23.06 -8.58
C LYS A 292 4.87 -24.26 -8.23
N ASN A 293 6.07 -24.02 -7.70
CA ASN A 293 7.00 -25.05 -7.24
C ASN A 293 6.77 -25.46 -5.78
N GLY A 294 5.57 -25.22 -5.23
CA GLY A 294 5.15 -25.74 -3.93
C GLY A 294 5.74 -25.01 -2.71
N GLN A 295 6.30 -23.80 -2.88
CA GLN A 295 6.97 -23.09 -1.78
C GLN A 295 6.02 -22.47 -0.74
N LEU A 296 4.70 -22.46 -0.98
CA LEU A 296 3.73 -21.94 0.00
C LEU A 296 3.81 -22.66 1.35
N LEU A 297 3.82 -24.00 1.35
CA LEU A 297 3.85 -24.78 2.60
C LEU A 297 5.13 -24.56 3.42
N PRO A 298 6.35 -24.71 2.87
CA PRO A 298 7.55 -24.47 3.65
C PRO A 298 7.65 -23.02 4.12
N ALA A 299 7.21 -22.05 3.31
CA ALA A 299 7.19 -20.64 3.69
C ALA A 299 6.24 -20.33 4.85
N ILE A 300 4.98 -20.78 4.75
CA ILE A 300 3.96 -20.62 5.79
C ILE A 300 4.42 -21.28 7.10
N ARG A 301 5.02 -22.48 7.01
CA ARG A 301 5.58 -23.19 8.15
C ARG A 301 6.72 -22.42 8.81
N ALA A 302 7.68 -21.94 8.01
CA ALA A 302 8.86 -21.24 8.51
C ALA A 302 8.46 -19.94 9.21
N VAL A 303 7.66 -19.10 8.56
CA VAL A 303 7.23 -17.80 9.10
C VAL A 303 6.31 -17.97 10.31
N GLY A 304 5.33 -18.88 10.24
CA GLY A 304 4.35 -19.03 11.31
C GLY A 304 4.89 -19.68 12.59
N ASN A 305 6.00 -20.43 12.52
CA ASN A 305 6.57 -21.14 13.67
C ASN A 305 7.92 -20.56 14.16
N ASP A 306 8.49 -19.56 13.50
CA ASP A 306 9.75 -18.95 13.97
C ASP A 306 9.47 -17.86 15.01
N GLU A 307 9.86 -18.14 16.26
CA GLU A 307 9.67 -17.22 17.39
C GLU A 307 10.40 -15.88 17.18
N ARG A 308 11.51 -15.86 16.45
CA ARG A 308 12.23 -14.61 16.15
C ARG A 308 11.42 -13.72 15.21
N VAL A 309 10.69 -14.31 14.27
CA VAL A 309 9.79 -13.56 13.39
C VAL A 309 8.64 -12.97 14.22
N ARG A 310 8.06 -13.76 15.14
CA ARG A 310 7.01 -13.28 16.05
C ARG A 310 7.48 -12.11 16.92
N GLN A 311 8.65 -12.23 17.54
CA GLN A 311 9.25 -11.16 18.35
C GLN A 311 9.51 -9.90 17.52
N GLN A 312 10.01 -10.05 16.30
CA GLN A 312 10.23 -8.93 15.39
C GLN A 312 8.92 -8.25 15.00
N CYS A 313 7.86 -9.01 14.71
CA CYS A 313 6.54 -8.45 14.44
C CYS A 313 5.99 -7.66 15.63
N GLN A 314 6.13 -8.18 16.85
CA GLN A 314 5.69 -7.49 18.08
C GLN A 314 6.46 -6.21 18.33
N TRP A 315 7.79 -6.24 18.18
CA TRP A 315 8.63 -5.06 18.31
C TRP A 315 8.24 -3.98 17.28
N LEU A 316 8.03 -4.39 16.02
CA LEU A 316 7.66 -3.44 14.97
C LEU A 316 6.29 -2.80 15.25
N ALA A 317 5.30 -3.59 15.67
CA ALA A 317 3.98 -3.09 16.07
C ALA A 317 4.07 -2.04 17.20
N GLN A 318 4.89 -2.31 18.22
CA GLN A 318 5.12 -1.37 19.33
C GLN A 318 5.80 -0.08 18.86
N SER A 319 6.80 -0.20 17.97
CA SER A 319 7.47 0.97 17.40
C SER A 319 6.53 1.85 16.59
N PHE A 320 5.57 1.26 15.87
CA PHE A 320 4.54 2.00 15.13
C PHE A 320 3.57 2.69 16.07
N THR A 321 3.18 2.01 17.16
CA THR A 321 2.26 2.57 18.16
C THR A 321 2.87 3.80 18.85
N ALA A 322 4.18 3.79 19.09
CA ALA A 322 4.89 4.88 19.75
C ALA A 322 4.91 6.20 18.94
N LEU A 323 4.63 6.15 17.63
CA LEU A 323 4.63 7.32 16.75
C LEU A 323 3.32 8.13 16.77
N GLY A 324 2.28 7.66 17.48
CA GLY A 324 1.05 8.41 17.74
C GLY A 324 -0.05 8.30 16.67
N GLY A 325 0.23 7.71 15.51
CA GLY A 325 -0.78 7.39 14.50
C GLY A 325 -1.55 8.60 13.98
N SER A 326 -2.85 8.41 13.77
CA SER A 326 -3.75 9.44 13.22
C SER A 326 -3.80 10.72 14.07
N ALA A 327 -3.66 10.62 15.40
CA ALA A 327 -3.61 11.79 16.27
C ALA A 327 -2.37 12.65 15.98
N GLN A 328 -1.21 12.01 15.80
CA GLN A 328 0.01 12.73 15.42
C GLN A 328 -0.08 13.32 14.01
N ALA A 329 -0.68 12.60 13.06
CA ALA A 329 -0.95 13.14 11.73
C ALA A 329 -1.83 14.41 11.80
N GLY A 330 -2.89 14.39 12.62
CA GLY A 330 -3.73 15.56 12.86
C GLY A 330 -2.96 16.75 13.44
N ASN A 331 -2.05 16.51 14.39
CA ASN A 331 -1.20 17.56 14.96
C ASN A 331 -0.26 18.17 13.92
N LEU A 332 0.35 17.36 13.05
CA LEU A 332 1.23 17.83 11.97
C LEU A 332 0.46 18.71 10.97
N LEU A 333 -0.75 18.28 10.58
CA LEU A 333 -1.61 19.05 9.68
C LEU A 333 -2.05 20.38 10.32
N ALA A 334 -2.44 20.37 11.60
CA ALA A 334 -2.79 21.58 12.32
C ALA A 334 -1.58 22.53 12.49
N GLY A 335 -0.38 21.98 12.69
CA GLY A 335 0.87 22.76 12.73
C GLY A 335 1.12 23.49 11.41
N LEU A 336 0.89 22.82 10.28
CA LEU A 336 1.10 23.39 8.95
C LEU A 336 0.20 24.61 8.67
N VAL A 337 -1.03 24.61 9.20
CA VAL A 337 -1.95 25.75 9.16
C VAL A 337 -1.39 26.94 9.96
N ASN A 338 -0.87 26.67 11.16
CA ASN A 338 -0.44 27.70 12.12
C ASN A 338 0.93 28.32 11.82
N GLU A 339 1.74 27.72 10.96
CA GLU A 339 3.01 28.30 10.49
C GLU A 339 2.86 29.63 9.70
N THR A 340 1.63 30.11 9.49
CA THR A 340 1.30 31.37 8.83
C THR A 340 1.61 32.64 9.66
N GLY A 341 2.52 32.58 10.64
CA GLY A 341 2.68 33.61 11.68
C GLY A 341 4.06 34.27 11.84
N ILE A 342 5.04 34.07 10.97
CA ILE A 342 6.30 34.86 11.00
C ILE A 342 6.57 35.41 9.61
N GLY A 343 6.26 36.70 9.44
CA GLY A 343 6.32 37.41 8.18
C GLY A 343 7.72 37.53 7.57
N LEU A 344 7.72 37.71 6.25
CA LEU A 344 8.68 38.54 5.55
C LEU A 344 7.97 39.80 5.07
#